data_AF-A0A9W3X023-F1
#
_entry.id   AF-A0A9W3X023-F1
#
_cell.length_a   1.000
_cell.length_b   1.000
_cell.length_c   1.000
_cell.angle_alpha   90.00
_cell.angle_beta   90.00
_cell.angle_gamma   90.00
#
_symmetry.space_group_name_H-M   'P 1'
#
loop_
_entity.id
_entity.type
_entity.pdbx_description
1 polymer ?
#
loop_
_entity_poly.entity_id
_entity_poly.type
_entity_poly.pdbx_seq_one_letter_code
_entity_poly.pdbx_strand_id
1 'polypeptide(L)'
;MKIITARQNNIQIVKDAANIEEISKGFSPDKKYVITNANNEKYLFRTGDIKEYERKKIEFQILNEMVKRNVQVQRPIEIGILEEGVCYSIFSYLEGEDAKKLLPTYSPKEQYDIGIEAGKDLAKMHTYEAPNDILPWHERAMKKHSKYVEAYKTCGIKIKNDDKIIKFIYKLN
;
A
#
# COMPACT_ATOMS: atom_id res chain seq x y z
N MET A 1 -7.45 16.45 17.33
CA MET A 1 -6.62 17.67 17.36
C MET A 1 -5.44 17.60 16.37
N LYS A 2 -5.63 17.05 15.14
CA LYS A 2 -4.57 16.97 14.10
C LYS A 2 -5.00 17.34 12.68
N ILE A 3 -6.32 17.40 12.40
CA ILE A 3 -6.84 17.95 11.13
C ILE A 3 -6.77 19.50 11.15
N ILE A 4 -6.80 20.12 12.33
CA ILE A 4 -6.68 21.58 12.49
C ILE A 4 -5.24 22.07 12.24
N THR A 5 -4.25 21.20 12.45
CA THR A 5 -2.85 21.41 12.04
C THR A 5 -2.72 21.32 10.51
N ALA A 6 -3.68 20.73 9.79
CA ALA A 6 -3.66 20.58 8.32
C ALA A 6 -4.33 21.74 7.54
N ARG A 7 -4.45 22.93 8.13
CA ARG A 7 -4.33 24.17 7.33
C ARG A 7 -2.86 24.58 7.13
N GLN A 8 -1.90 23.86 7.72
CA GLN A 8 -0.51 24.23 7.72
C GLN A 8 0.25 23.58 6.56
N ASN A 9 0.91 24.48 5.83
CA ASN A 9 1.97 24.27 4.85
C ASN A 9 1.52 23.97 3.42
N ASN A 10 0.99 25.00 2.74
CA ASN A 10 1.08 25.22 1.28
C ASN A 10 0.65 24.11 0.30
N ILE A 11 0.06 23.01 0.75
CA ILE A 11 -0.48 21.98 -0.15
C ILE A 11 -1.81 22.45 -0.73
N GLN A 12 -1.80 22.83 -2.01
CA GLN A 12 -2.94 23.48 -2.67
C GLN A 12 -4.20 22.60 -2.66
N ILE A 13 -4.07 21.29 -2.92
CA ILE A 13 -5.19 20.34 -2.94
C ILE A 13 -5.90 20.26 -1.59
N VAL A 14 -5.17 20.36 -0.49
CA VAL A 14 -5.76 20.35 0.86
C VAL A 14 -6.44 21.69 1.17
N LYS A 15 -5.85 22.81 0.71
CA LYS A 15 -6.44 24.15 0.88
C LYS A 15 -7.76 24.31 0.13
N ASP A 16 -7.86 23.73 -1.05
CA ASP A 16 -9.03 23.81 -1.93
C ASP A 16 -10.09 22.73 -1.63
N ALA A 17 -9.92 21.99 -0.53
CA ALA A 17 -10.84 20.94 -0.13
C ALA A 17 -12.20 21.51 0.26
N ALA A 18 -13.25 21.07 -0.43
CA ALA A 18 -14.63 21.27 -0.01
C ALA A 18 -15.04 20.27 1.08
N ASN A 19 -14.46 19.07 1.07
CA ASN A 19 -14.70 18.03 2.07
C ASN A 19 -13.44 17.20 2.33
N ILE A 20 -13.27 16.71 3.56
CA ILE A 20 -12.15 15.86 3.98
C ILE A 20 -12.69 14.75 4.89
N GLU A 21 -12.54 13.50 4.47
CA GLU A 21 -13.03 12.32 5.20
C GLU A 21 -11.90 11.38 5.60
N GLU A 22 -11.79 11.02 6.89
CA GLU A 22 -10.76 10.07 7.35
C GLU A 22 -11.12 8.62 6.99
N ILE A 23 -10.15 7.89 6.42
CA ILE A 23 -10.24 6.45 6.20
C ILE A 23 -9.61 5.76 7.41
N SER A 24 -10.44 5.20 8.30
CA SER A 24 -10.03 4.51 9.51
C SER A 24 -9.69 3.02 9.32
N LYS A 25 -9.83 2.48 8.09
CA LYS A 25 -9.57 1.07 7.78
C LYS A 25 -8.08 0.77 7.54
N GLY A 26 -7.67 -0.44 7.93
CA GLY A 26 -6.35 -1.02 7.65
C GLY A 26 -5.42 -1.05 8.86
N PHE A 27 -4.23 -1.63 8.67
CA PHE A 27 -3.22 -1.83 9.73
C PHE A 27 -2.05 -0.86 9.67
N SER A 28 -2.04 0.04 8.68
CA SER A 28 -0.98 1.05 8.57
C SER A 28 -1.16 2.08 9.68
N PRO A 29 -0.06 2.51 10.34
CA PRO A 29 -0.11 3.64 11.25
C PRO A 29 -0.30 4.99 10.51
N ASP A 30 -0.16 5.00 9.18
CA ASP A 30 -0.42 6.17 8.35
C ASP A 30 -1.86 6.67 8.56
N LYS A 31 -2.04 7.98 8.62
CA LYS A 31 -3.36 8.60 8.50
C LYS A 31 -3.71 8.79 7.04
N LYS A 32 -4.97 8.55 6.69
CA LYS A 32 -5.46 8.55 5.32
C LYS A 32 -6.75 9.32 5.24
N TYR A 33 -6.88 10.13 4.20
CA TYR A 33 -8.03 10.99 4.00
C TYR A 33 -8.45 10.98 2.53
N VAL A 34 -9.76 10.96 2.28
CA VAL A 34 -10.31 11.33 0.98
C VAL A 34 -10.54 12.83 1.01
N ILE A 35 -9.94 13.55 0.08
CA ILE A 35 -10.16 14.98 -0.12
C ILE A 35 -11.03 15.15 -1.35
N THR A 36 -12.12 15.89 -1.23
CA THR A 36 -12.98 16.28 -2.35
C THR A 36 -12.88 17.78 -2.55
N ASN A 37 -12.53 18.22 -3.76
CA ASN A 37 -12.49 19.66 -4.09
C ASN A 37 -13.88 20.20 -4.47
N ALA A 38 -13.98 21.51 -4.74
CA ALA A 38 -15.22 22.16 -5.14
C ALA A 38 -15.82 21.63 -6.46
N ASN A 39 -15.00 21.02 -7.32
CA ASN A 39 -15.42 20.39 -8.59
C ASN A 39 -15.83 18.92 -8.41
N ASN A 40 -15.93 18.43 -7.17
CA ASN A 40 -16.22 17.03 -6.82
C ASN A 40 -15.15 16.03 -7.29
N GLU A 41 -13.93 16.50 -7.58
CA GLU A 41 -12.78 15.63 -7.84
C GLU A 41 -12.21 15.13 -6.52
N LYS A 42 -11.85 13.85 -6.48
CA LYS A 42 -11.36 13.18 -5.26
C LYS A 42 -9.88 12.86 -5.33
N TYR A 43 -9.23 12.98 -4.18
CA TYR A 43 -7.82 12.66 -3.97
C TYR A 43 -7.64 11.82 -2.71
N LEU A 44 -6.63 10.95 -2.72
CA LEU A 44 -6.19 10.25 -1.52
C LEU A 44 -4.98 10.98 -0.92
N PHE A 45 -5.16 11.52 0.29
CA PHE A 45 -4.09 12.14 1.08
C PHE A 45 -3.63 11.19 2.18
N ARG A 46 -2.32 10.95 2.25
CA ARG A 46 -1.71 10.09 3.27
C ARG A 46 -0.65 10.87 4.03
N THR A 47 -0.62 10.73 5.35
CA THR A 47 0.47 11.24 6.19
C THR A 47 1.10 10.13 7.01
N GLY A 48 2.40 10.26 7.29
CA GLY A 48 3.16 9.30 8.09
C GLY A 48 4.39 9.94 8.73
N ASP A 49 5.11 9.17 9.55
CA ASP A 49 6.35 9.60 10.20
C ASP A 49 7.44 9.89 9.15
N ILE A 50 8.23 10.95 9.35
CA ILE A 50 9.34 11.33 8.47
C ILE A 50 10.36 10.22 8.25
N LYS A 51 10.53 9.29 9.20
CA LYS A 51 11.40 8.11 9.05
C LYS A 51 11.00 7.23 7.87
N GLU A 52 9.75 7.31 7.45
CA GLU A 52 9.20 6.55 6.32
C GLU A 52 9.34 7.26 4.98
N TYR A 53 9.86 8.49 4.95
CA TYR A 53 9.86 9.34 3.76
C TYR A 53 10.61 8.74 2.57
N GLU A 54 11.82 8.23 2.77
CA GLU A 54 12.58 7.60 1.68
C GLU A 54 11.89 6.34 1.13
N ARG A 55 11.25 5.55 2.01
CA ARG A 55 10.42 4.42 1.58
C ARG A 55 9.23 4.87 0.75
N LYS A 56 8.56 5.95 1.16
CA LYS A 56 7.41 6.52 0.43
C LYS A 56 7.83 7.14 -0.91
N LYS A 57 9.03 7.73 -1.02
CA LYS A 57 9.57 8.18 -2.32
C LYS A 57 9.76 7.01 -3.29
N ILE A 58 10.26 5.87 -2.81
CA ILE A 58 10.35 4.65 -3.63
C ILE A 58 8.95 4.18 -4.04
N GLU A 59 7.97 4.14 -3.12
CA GLU A 59 6.56 3.82 -3.44
C GLU A 59 6.00 4.75 -4.52
N PHE A 60 6.25 6.06 -4.40
CA PHE A 60 5.82 7.08 -5.36
C PHE A 60 6.44 6.88 -6.74
N GLN A 61 7.74 6.54 -6.81
CA GLN A 61 8.43 6.22 -8.06
C GLN A 61 7.90 4.94 -8.70
N ILE A 62 7.69 3.88 -7.92
CA ILE A 62 7.11 2.62 -8.41
C ILE A 62 5.72 2.88 -8.99
N LEU A 63 4.87 3.64 -8.31
CA LEU A 63 3.54 3.97 -8.83
C LEU A 63 3.60 4.77 -10.14
N ASN A 64 4.56 5.68 -10.31
CA ASN A 64 4.78 6.35 -11.61
C ASN A 64 5.12 5.35 -12.72
N GLU A 65 5.97 4.36 -12.43
CA GLU A 65 6.30 3.29 -13.37
C GLU A 65 5.12 2.37 -13.69
N MET A 66 4.21 2.16 -12.72
CA MET A 66 2.96 1.42 -12.94
C MET A 66 1.99 2.18 -13.83
N VAL A 67 1.88 3.51 -13.65
CA VAL A 67 1.06 4.37 -14.52
C VAL A 67 1.56 4.32 -15.97
N LYS A 68 2.88 4.40 -16.21
CA LYS A 68 3.47 4.28 -17.55
C LYS A 68 3.17 2.95 -18.24
N ARG A 69 2.91 1.90 -17.45
CA ARG A 69 2.57 0.55 -17.92
C ARG A 69 1.08 0.30 -18.05
N ASN A 70 0.24 1.33 -17.89
CA ASN A 70 -1.22 1.24 -17.94
C ASN A 70 -1.80 0.20 -16.94
N VAL A 71 -1.18 0.09 -15.77
CA VAL A 71 -1.73 -0.67 -14.63
C VAL A 71 -2.80 0.20 -13.96
N GLN A 72 -3.93 -0.38 -13.56
CA GLN A 72 -4.95 0.33 -12.77
C GLN A 72 -4.42 0.61 -11.35
N VAL A 73 -3.75 1.74 -11.18
CA VAL A 73 -3.27 2.22 -9.87
C VAL A 73 -3.68 3.67 -9.63
N GLN A 74 -3.67 4.07 -8.36
CA GLN A 74 -3.73 5.49 -8.00
C GLN A 74 -2.53 6.23 -8.62
N ARG A 75 -2.79 7.37 -9.28
CA ARG A 75 -1.74 8.18 -9.90
C ARG A 75 -1.05 9.01 -8.82
N PRO A 76 0.29 9.00 -8.74
CA PRO A 76 1.03 9.91 -7.87
C PRO A 76 0.83 11.36 -8.32
N ILE A 77 0.56 12.26 -7.38
CA ILE A 77 0.37 13.70 -7.66
C ILE A 77 1.44 14.52 -6.97
N GLU A 78 1.60 14.34 -5.66
CA GLU A 78 2.52 15.15 -4.86
C GLU A 78 3.05 14.34 -3.68
N ILE A 79 4.30 14.56 -3.28
CA ILE A 79 4.91 13.97 -2.09
C ILE A 79 5.83 15.02 -1.46
N GLY A 80 5.85 15.08 -0.15
CA GLY A 80 6.71 16.04 0.53
C GLY A 80 6.79 15.83 2.03
N ILE A 81 7.39 16.82 2.68
CA ILE A 81 7.60 16.87 4.11
C ILE A 81 6.80 18.03 4.66
N LEU A 82 6.09 17.80 5.75
CA LEU A 82 5.46 18.82 6.58
C LEU A 82 6.39 19.12 7.77
N GLU A 83 6.13 20.24 8.43
CA GLU A 83 6.73 20.53 9.74
C GLU A 83 6.41 19.41 10.77
N GLU A 84 7.12 19.41 11.90
CA GLU A 84 6.91 18.46 13.00
C GLU A 84 7.25 16.99 12.71
N GLY A 85 8.09 16.70 11.70
CA GLY A 85 8.56 15.34 11.43
C GLY A 85 7.50 14.45 10.80
N VAL A 86 6.59 15.03 10.02
CA VAL A 86 5.57 14.33 9.25
C VAL A 86 5.92 14.41 7.76
N CYS A 87 5.77 13.30 7.04
CA CYS A 87 5.76 13.31 5.58
C CYS A 87 4.35 13.05 5.05
N TYR A 88 4.10 13.45 3.80
CA TYR A 88 2.80 13.27 3.16
C TYR A 88 2.92 12.81 1.71
N SER A 89 1.85 12.24 1.18
CA SER A 89 1.71 11.93 -0.24
C SER A 89 0.25 12.11 -0.68
N ILE A 90 0.06 12.63 -1.88
CA ILE A 90 -1.23 12.82 -2.54
C ILE A 90 -1.26 11.96 -3.80
N PHE A 91 -2.38 11.27 -3.99
CA PHE A 91 -2.66 10.45 -5.16
C PHE A 91 -4.04 10.78 -5.71
N SER A 92 -4.28 10.47 -6.98
CA SER A 92 -5.65 10.44 -7.50
C SER A 92 -6.47 9.43 -6.72
N TYR A 93 -7.73 9.72 -6.46
CA TYR A 93 -8.62 8.71 -5.88
C TYR A 93 -9.01 7.68 -6.95
N LEU A 94 -8.93 6.39 -6.60
CA LEU A 94 -9.42 5.30 -7.44
C LEU A 94 -10.82 4.95 -6.95
N GLU A 95 -11.83 5.25 -7.77
CA GLU A 95 -13.20 4.86 -7.46
C GLU A 95 -13.33 3.34 -7.52
N GLY A 96 -14.05 2.77 -6.56
CA GLY A 96 -14.26 1.34 -6.47
C GLY A 96 -14.77 0.91 -5.12
N GLU A 97 -15.03 -0.39 -5.01
CA GLU A 97 -15.55 -1.02 -3.80
C GLU A 97 -14.63 -2.15 -3.32
N ASP A 98 -14.72 -2.47 -2.04
CA ASP A 98 -13.87 -3.50 -1.43
C ASP A 98 -14.23 -4.90 -1.96
N ALA A 99 -13.34 -5.47 -2.77
CA ALA A 99 -13.49 -6.81 -3.32
C ALA A 99 -13.74 -7.87 -2.24
N LYS A 100 -13.17 -7.74 -1.03
CA LYS A 100 -13.42 -8.71 0.05
C LYS A 100 -14.91 -8.73 0.45
N LYS A 101 -15.60 -7.61 0.35
CA LYS A 101 -17.03 -7.48 0.65
C LYS A 101 -17.89 -7.97 -0.50
N LEU A 102 -17.56 -7.57 -1.74
CA LEU A 102 -18.47 -7.78 -2.88
C LEU A 102 -18.21 -9.06 -3.66
N LEU A 103 -16.96 -9.51 -3.77
CA LEU A 103 -16.61 -10.68 -4.58
C LEU A 103 -17.44 -11.93 -4.22
N PRO A 104 -17.73 -12.23 -2.94
CA PRO A 104 -18.61 -13.35 -2.57
C PRO A 104 -20.07 -13.20 -3.01
N THR A 105 -20.52 -11.99 -3.32
CA THR A 105 -21.91 -11.72 -3.75
C THR A 105 -22.12 -11.86 -5.25
N TYR A 106 -21.03 -11.93 -6.02
CA TYR A 106 -21.07 -12.09 -7.47
C TYR A 106 -21.15 -13.56 -7.89
N SER A 107 -21.63 -13.81 -9.10
CA SER A 107 -21.65 -15.14 -9.69
C SER A 107 -20.23 -15.69 -9.88
N PRO A 108 -20.05 -17.03 -9.94
CA PRO A 108 -18.75 -17.62 -10.20
C PRO A 108 -18.07 -17.11 -11.48
N LYS A 109 -18.87 -16.78 -12.51
CA LYS A 109 -18.34 -16.22 -13.76
C LYS A 109 -17.78 -14.81 -13.56
N GLU A 110 -18.52 -13.92 -12.91
CA GLU A 110 -18.06 -12.55 -12.63
C GLU A 110 -16.81 -12.55 -11.75
N GLN A 111 -16.75 -13.42 -10.75
CA GLN A 111 -15.55 -13.58 -9.91
C GLN A 111 -14.33 -14.02 -10.75
N TYR A 112 -14.53 -14.96 -11.69
CA TYR A 112 -13.49 -15.39 -12.61
C TYR A 112 -13.03 -14.25 -13.53
N ASP A 113 -13.97 -13.53 -14.14
CA ASP A 113 -13.66 -12.41 -15.05
C ASP A 113 -12.88 -11.30 -14.30
N ILE A 114 -13.26 -10.96 -13.07
CA ILE A 114 -12.51 -10.01 -12.21
C ILE A 114 -11.09 -10.52 -11.96
N GLY A 115 -10.94 -11.82 -11.68
CA GLY A 115 -9.63 -12.46 -11.51
C GLY A 115 -8.75 -12.36 -12.77
N ILE A 116 -9.33 -12.52 -13.96
CA ILE A 116 -8.63 -12.35 -15.23
C ILE A 116 -8.15 -10.90 -15.40
N GLU A 117 -8.98 -9.90 -15.14
CA GLU A 117 -8.57 -8.49 -15.24
C GLU A 117 -7.47 -8.13 -14.22
N ALA A 118 -7.60 -8.57 -12.97
CA ALA A 118 -6.55 -8.40 -11.96
C ALA A 118 -5.22 -9.07 -12.39
N GLY A 119 -5.30 -10.25 -13.01
CA GLY A 119 -4.14 -10.96 -13.54
C GLY A 119 -3.45 -10.23 -14.69
N LYS A 120 -4.21 -9.55 -15.57
CA LYS A 120 -3.65 -8.71 -16.63
C LYS A 120 -2.86 -7.54 -16.07
N ASP A 121 -3.39 -6.87 -15.04
CA ASP A 121 -2.66 -5.79 -14.38
C ASP A 121 -1.41 -6.30 -13.64
N LEU A 122 -1.49 -7.44 -12.96
CA LEU A 122 -0.32 -8.09 -12.35
C LEU A 122 0.76 -8.41 -13.39
N ALA A 123 0.38 -8.92 -14.57
CA ALA A 123 1.31 -9.21 -15.65
C ALA A 123 2.02 -7.94 -16.15
N LYS A 124 1.30 -6.81 -16.28
CA LYS A 124 1.90 -5.51 -16.61
C LYS A 124 2.87 -5.06 -15.53
N MET A 125 2.54 -5.23 -14.24
CA MET A 125 3.43 -4.87 -13.13
C MET A 125 4.76 -5.66 -13.19
N HIS A 126 4.71 -6.94 -13.56
CA HIS A 126 5.91 -7.78 -13.70
C HIS A 126 6.87 -7.37 -14.81
N THR A 127 6.48 -6.44 -15.70
CA THR A 127 7.39 -5.84 -16.70
C THR A 127 8.30 -4.75 -16.12
N TYR A 128 8.13 -4.39 -14.85
CA TYR A 128 9.05 -3.52 -14.14
C TYR A 128 10.08 -4.38 -13.40
N GLU A 129 11.30 -4.39 -13.93
CA GLU A 129 12.40 -5.17 -13.35
C GLU A 129 12.81 -4.63 -11.99
N ALA A 130 13.19 -5.53 -11.09
CA ALA A 130 13.73 -5.14 -9.81
C ALA A 130 15.10 -4.46 -10.00
N PRO A 131 15.43 -3.41 -9.23
CA PRO A 131 16.75 -2.79 -9.27
C PRO A 131 17.88 -3.80 -8.97
N ASN A 132 19.03 -3.66 -9.64
CA ASN A 132 20.15 -4.61 -9.55
C ASN A 132 20.82 -4.67 -8.16
N ASP A 133 20.64 -3.66 -7.33
CA ASP A 133 21.12 -3.58 -5.95
C ASP A 133 20.23 -4.37 -4.96
N ILE A 134 19.09 -4.88 -5.43
CA ILE A 134 18.18 -5.67 -4.62
C ILE A 134 18.63 -7.13 -4.58
N LEU A 135 18.84 -7.65 -3.37
CA LEU A 135 19.16 -9.06 -3.15
C LEU A 135 18.12 -10.01 -3.79
N PRO A 136 18.56 -11.21 -4.23
CA PRO A 136 17.67 -12.23 -4.75
C PRO A 136 16.45 -12.46 -3.85
N TRP A 137 15.30 -12.73 -4.46
CA TRP A 137 14.04 -12.92 -3.74
C TRP A 137 14.17 -13.97 -2.64
N HIS A 138 14.85 -15.09 -2.93
CA HIS A 138 15.04 -16.20 -2.00
C HIS A 138 15.73 -15.75 -0.71
N GLU A 139 16.86 -15.02 -0.82
CA GLU A 139 17.60 -14.54 0.35
C GLU A 139 16.74 -13.60 1.21
N ARG A 140 16.01 -12.68 0.58
CA ARG A 140 15.12 -11.75 1.29
C ARG A 140 13.96 -12.49 1.96
N ALA A 141 13.37 -13.45 1.26
CA ALA A 141 12.27 -14.28 1.75
C ALA A 141 12.72 -15.14 2.94
N MET A 142 13.87 -15.80 2.85
CA MET A 142 14.42 -16.62 3.92
C MET A 142 14.83 -15.79 5.13
N LYS A 143 15.46 -14.62 4.93
CA LYS A 143 15.76 -13.69 6.03
C LYS A 143 14.50 -13.23 6.75
N LYS A 144 13.43 -12.93 6.02
CA LYS A 144 12.12 -12.58 6.61
C LYS A 144 11.51 -13.78 7.35
N HIS A 145 11.55 -14.97 6.76
CA HIS A 145 11.06 -16.20 7.36
C HIS A 145 11.78 -16.51 8.68
N SER A 146 13.10 -16.47 8.72
CA SER A 146 13.88 -16.74 9.95
C SER A 146 13.54 -15.75 11.06
N LYS A 147 13.35 -14.46 10.75
CA LYS A 147 12.87 -13.46 11.74
C LYS A 147 11.51 -13.83 12.33
N TYR A 148 10.57 -14.27 11.50
CA TYR A 148 9.24 -14.69 11.96
C TYR A 148 9.26 -16.00 12.74
N VAL A 149 10.08 -16.96 12.34
CA VAL A 149 10.27 -18.20 13.12
C VAL A 149 10.83 -17.89 14.50
N GLU A 150 11.79 -16.96 14.60
CA GLU A 150 12.35 -16.54 15.88
C GLU A 150 11.31 -15.82 16.76
N ALA A 151 10.58 -14.87 16.19
CA ALA A 151 9.49 -14.19 16.90
C ALA A 151 8.41 -15.18 17.36
N TYR A 152 8.06 -16.17 16.53
CA TYR A 152 7.12 -17.23 16.88
C TYR A 152 7.64 -18.11 18.03
N LYS A 153 8.91 -18.54 17.99
CA LYS A 153 9.51 -19.34 19.05
C LYS A 153 9.55 -18.62 20.40
N THR A 154 9.63 -17.30 20.39
CA THR A 154 9.78 -16.48 21.60
C THR A 154 8.47 -15.87 22.10
N CYS A 155 7.36 -15.98 21.36
CA CYS A 155 6.08 -15.35 21.75
C CYS A 155 5.23 -16.16 22.73
N GLY A 156 5.68 -17.36 23.12
CA GLY A 156 4.98 -18.22 24.08
C GLY A 156 3.74 -18.95 23.54
N ILE A 157 3.41 -18.79 22.26
CA ILE A 157 2.32 -19.50 21.58
C ILE A 157 2.91 -20.66 20.79
N LYS A 158 2.32 -21.86 20.93
CA LYS A 158 2.74 -23.05 20.17
C LYS A 158 1.60 -23.62 19.33
N ILE A 159 1.84 -23.70 18.02
CA ILE A 159 0.97 -24.37 17.07
C ILE A 159 1.28 -25.87 17.07
N LYS A 160 0.25 -26.71 17.04
CA LYS A 160 0.41 -28.16 16.94
C LYS A 160 1.13 -28.52 15.63
N ASN A 161 2.19 -29.32 15.71
CA ASN A 161 3.03 -29.76 14.59
C ASN A 161 3.79 -28.62 13.86
N ASP A 162 4.11 -27.53 14.57
CA ASP A 162 4.90 -26.42 14.04
C ASP A 162 6.26 -26.86 13.46
N ASP A 163 6.90 -27.86 14.08
CA ASP A 163 8.16 -28.43 13.62
C ASP A 163 8.08 -28.98 12.18
N LYS A 164 6.94 -29.57 11.79
CA LYS A 164 6.73 -30.07 10.42
C LYS A 164 6.63 -28.92 9.41
N ILE A 165 5.93 -27.85 9.77
CA ILE A 165 5.77 -26.65 8.94
C ILE A 165 7.12 -25.98 8.74
N ILE A 166 7.86 -25.78 9.84
CA ILE A 166 9.20 -25.18 9.83
C ILE A 166 10.14 -26.02 8.96
N LYS A 167 10.21 -27.34 9.20
CA LYS A 167 11.06 -28.25 8.41
C LYS A 167 10.70 -28.24 6.93
N PHE A 168 9.42 -28.19 6.57
CA PHE A 168 8.98 -28.15 5.18
C PHE A 168 9.54 -26.92 4.44
N ILE A 169 9.46 -25.74 5.06
CA ILE A 169 9.96 -24.50 4.45
C ILE A 169 11.49 -24.53 4.32
N TYR A 170 12.21 -25.06 5.31
CA TYR A 170 13.67 -25.18 5.23
C TYR A 170 14.16 -26.31 4.31
N LYS A 171 13.34 -27.33 4.01
CA LYS A 171 13.67 -28.45 3.11
C LYS A 171 13.50 -28.13 1.62
N LEU A 172 12.83 -27.04 1.26
CA LEU A 172 12.76 -26.56 -0.13
C LEU A 172 14.06 -25.84 -0.56
N ASN A 173 15.14 -25.96 0.22
CA ASN A 173 16.50 -25.56 -0.09
C ASN A 173 17.38 -26.78 -0.35
#